data_AF-A0A7J6RGW7-F1
#
_entry.id   AF-A0A7J6RGW7-F1
#
_cell.length_a   1.000
_cell.length_b   1.000
_cell.length_c   1.000
_cell.angle_alpha   90.00
_cell.angle_beta   90.00
_cell.angle_gamma   90.00
#
_symmetry.space_group_name_H-M   'P 1'
#
loop_
_entity.id
_entity.type
_entity.pdbx_description
1 polymer ?
#
loop_
_entity_poly.entity_id
_entity_poly.type
_entity_poly.pdbx_seq_one_letter_code
_entity_poly.pdbx_strand_id
1 'polypeptide(L)'
;KSNPLPRGAIAKLGYSWEAADVRTCDNIGELSYQMLDLFEQKGCKVDSVFIQQRVPVDLELRMFVVNGKVERILYTRFRAVNSAGLFIDFEHETKTADAAKKWFRGDVPRLQEVERICFHIIDQFYKWMDTESVYGSPANRFDFLVGYDRDDGTSGPRVYLGEVGELGFSMVDFPEGPRKVFKEVGIRCLKTTQECSEASCCCRPFSNWSPKRKRNEE
;
A
#
# COMPACT_ATOMS: atom_id res chain seq x y z
N LYS A 1 -18.28 -26.21 14.58
CA LYS A 1 -19.02 -26.62 13.36
C LYS A 1 -18.38 -25.90 12.19
N SER A 2 -17.97 -26.62 11.13
CA SER A 2 -17.42 -26.04 9.91
C SER A 2 -18.54 -25.36 9.13
N ASN A 3 -18.88 -24.13 9.51
CA ASN A 3 -19.74 -23.27 8.69
C ASN A 3 -18.83 -22.62 7.64
N PRO A 4 -18.85 -23.08 6.38
CA PRO A 4 -17.98 -22.55 5.34
C PRO A 4 -18.36 -21.10 5.03
N LEU A 5 -17.36 -20.30 4.70
CA LEU A 5 -17.56 -18.94 4.22
C LEU A 5 -17.65 -19.00 2.68
N PRO A 6 -18.72 -18.47 2.04
CA PRO A 6 -18.98 -18.68 0.60
C PRO A 6 -17.83 -18.31 -0.35
N ARG A 7 -16.96 -17.38 0.05
CA ARG A 7 -15.73 -17.01 -0.67
C ARG A 7 -14.48 -17.07 0.22
N GLY A 8 -14.60 -17.54 1.46
CA GLY A 8 -13.59 -17.29 2.49
C GLY A 8 -13.58 -15.84 2.97
N ALA A 9 -12.72 -15.58 3.95
CA ALA A 9 -12.39 -14.28 4.48
C ALA A 9 -10.88 -14.09 4.58
N ILE A 10 -10.49 -12.84 4.75
CA ILE A 10 -9.17 -12.38 5.15
C ILE A 10 -9.33 -11.66 6.49
N ALA A 11 -8.53 -12.04 7.48
CA ALA A 11 -8.35 -11.28 8.71
C ALA A 11 -6.97 -10.63 8.67
N LYS A 12 -6.88 -9.32 8.94
CA LYS A 12 -5.60 -8.60 8.92
C LYS A 12 -5.49 -7.53 9.99
N LEU A 13 -4.28 -7.28 10.46
CA LEU A 13 -3.97 -6.08 11.24
C LEU A 13 -3.89 -4.84 10.35
N GLY A 14 -4.17 -3.66 10.92
CA GLY A 14 -4.08 -2.37 10.22
C GLY A 14 -2.67 -1.95 9.84
N TYR A 15 -1.67 -2.58 10.46
CA TYR A 15 -0.28 -2.54 10.06
C TYR A 15 0.19 -3.98 9.86
N SER A 16 0.96 -4.24 8.81
CA SER A 16 1.64 -5.52 8.64
C SER A 16 2.90 -5.33 7.81
N TRP A 17 3.95 -6.08 8.15
CA TRP A 17 5.15 -6.16 7.32
C TRP A 17 5.07 -7.44 6.46
N GLU A 18 5.27 -7.32 5.15
CA GLU A 18 5.38 -8.48 4.23
C GLU A 18 4.20 -9.47 4.31
N ALA A 19 2.98 -8.97 4.56
CA ALA A 19 1.76 -9.77 4.75
C ALA A 19 1.83 -10.76 5.94
N ALA A 20 2.78 -10.59 6.86
CA ALA A 20 2.97 -11.46 8.03
C ALA A 20 1.77 -11.48 8.98
N ASP A 21 0.88 -10.50 8.92
CA ASP A 21 -0.32 -10.34 9.75
C ASP A 21 -1.60 -10.42 8.91
N VAL A 22 -1.53 -11.02 7.72
CA VAL A 22 -2.68 -11.32 6.87
C VAL A 22 -2.97 -12.81 6.98
N ARG A 23 -4.21 -13.18 7.29
CA ARG A 23 -4.66 -14.58 7.46
C ARG A 23 -5.80 -14.90 6.53
N THR A 24 -5.68 -16.02 5.83
CA THR A 24 -6.76 -16.60 5.04
C THR A 24 -7.62 -17.50 5.92
N CYS A 25 -8.95 -17.36 5.80
CA CYS A 25 -9.93 -18.14 6.57
C CYS A 25 -10.99 -18.71 5.63
N ASP A 26 -11.24 -20.01 5.62
CA ASP A 26 -12.22 -20.65 4.74
C ASP A 26 -13.54 -20.98 5.47
N ASN A 27 -13.52 -20.99 6.80
CA ASN A 27 -14.70 -21.19 7.63
C ASN A 27 -14.71 -20.31 8.88
N ILE A 28 -15.85 -20.27 9.57
CA ILE A 28 -16.02 -19.44 10.79
C ILE A 28 -15.05 -19.83 11.91
N GLY A 29 -14.74 -21.12 12.05
CA GLY A 29 -13.83 -21.60 13.10
C GLY A 29 -12.41 -21.08 12.89
N GLU A 30 -11.91 -21.18 11.66
CA GLU A 30 -10.63 -20.58 11.27
C GLU A 30 -10.63 -19.07 11.44
N LEU A 31 -11.69 -18.37 11.04
CA LEU A 31 -11.78 -16.92 11.23
C LEU A 31 -11.66 -16.54 12.71
N SER A 32 -12.40 -17.22 13.59
CA SER A 32 -12.32 -16.97 15.04
C SER A 32 -10.92 -17.25 15.59
N TYR A 33 -10.30 -18.36 15.17
CA TYR A 33 -8.94 -18.70 15.59
C TYR A 33 -7.92 -17.65 15.12
N GLN A 34 -7.94 -17.30 13.83
CA GLN A 34 -6.98 -16.37 13.23
C GLN A 34 -7.13 -14.95 13.80
N MET A 35 -8.34 -14.51 14.11
CA MET A 35 -8.55 -13.23 14.80
C MET A 35 -7.91 -13.22 16.20
N LEU A 36 -8.05 -14.31 16.96
CA LEU A 36 -7.44 -14.43 18.28
C LEU A 36 -5.92 -14.49 18.19
N ASP A 37 -5.39 -15.32 17.29
CA ASP A 37 -3.95 -15.47 17.02
C ASP A 37 -3.30 -14.11 16.71
N LEU A 38 -3.94 -13.31 15.84
CA LEU A 38 -3.45 -11.97 15.49
C LEU A 38 -3.36 -11.02 16.70
N PHE A 39 -4.29 -11.10 17.65
CA PHE A 39 -4.25 -10.29 18.87
C PHE A 39 -3.24 -10.80 19.91
N GLU A 40 -3.08 -12.12 20.00
CA GLU A 40 -2.20 -12.77 20.97
C GLU A 40 -0.72 -12.74 20.56
N GLN A 41 -0.41 -12.29 19.33
CA GLN A 41 0.96 -12.09 18.89
C GLN A 41 1.76 -11.23 19.88
N LYS A 42 2.96 -11.70 20.22
CA LYS A 42 3.84 -11.01 21.16
C LYS A 42 4.16 -9.60 20.66
N GLY A 43 3.76 -8.58 21.41
CA GLY A 43 4.01 -7.19 21.07
C GLY A 43 2.95 -6.56 20.19
N CYS A 44 1.86 -7.25 19.88
CA CYS A 44 0.69 -6.66 19.25
C CYS A 44 0.10 -5.55 20.15
N LYS A 45 -0.13 -4.37 19.56
CA LYS A 45 -0.68 -3.19 20.25
C LYS A 45 -1.97 -2.68 19.62
N VAL A 46 -2.45 -3.33 18.55
CA VAL A 46 -3.74 -2.98 17.96
C VAL A 46 -4.89 -3.31 18.90
N ASP A 47 -5.95 -2.54 18.76
CA ASP A 47 -7.26 -2.78 19.36
C ASP A 47 -8.27 -3.37 18.35
N SER A 48 -7.85 -3.53 17.10
CA SER A 48 -8.74 -3.88 15.99
C SER A 48 -8.08 -4.83 14.97
N VAL A 49 -8.92 -5.72 14.43
CA VAL A 49 -8.61 -6.61 13.31
C VAL A 49 -9.60 -6.29 12.20
N PHE A 50 -9.09 -6.06 10.99
CA PHE A 50 -9.92 -5.90 9.80
C PHE A 50 -10.31 -7.25 9.24
N ILE A 51 -11.58 -7.38 8.88
CA ILE A 51 -12.11 -8.59 8.22
C ILE A 51 -12.69 -8.18 6.89
N GLN A 52 -12.26 -8.86 5.83
CA GLN A 52 -12.74 -8.65 4.48
C GLN A 52 -13.15 -9.99 3.87
N GLN A 53 -14.25 -10.03 3.11
CA GLN A 53 -14.52 -11.18 2.26
C GLN A 53 -13.40 -11.32 1.21
N ARG A 54 -12.89 -12.54 0.99
CA ARG A 54 -11.86 -12.74 -0.02
C ARG A 54 -12.40 -12.37 -1.40
N VAL A 55 -11.62 -11.61 -2.15
CA VAL A 55 -11.93 -11.22 -3.53
C VAL A 55 -11.10 -12.06 -4.50
N PRO A 56 -11.58 -12.28 -5.74
CA PRO A 56 -10.76 -12.92 -6.76
C PRO A 56 -9.61 -12.00 -7.16
N VAL A 57 -8.39 -12.55 -7.18
CA VAL A 57 -7.16 -11.82 -7.48
C VAL A 57 -6.36 -12.59 -8.52
N ASP A 58 -6.21 -11.99 -9.68
CA ASP A 58 -5.33 -12.46 -10.75
C ASP A 58 -3.92 -11.89 -10.56
N LEU A 59 -3.83 -10.63 -10.12
CA LEU A 59 -2.59 -9.95 -9.74
C LEU A 59 -2.85 -8.79 -8.78
N GLU A 60 -1.80 -8.32 -8.12
CA GLU A 60 -1.77 -7.09 -7.34
C GLU A 60 -0.96 -6.02 -8.10
N LEU A 61 -1.53 -4.82 -8.28
CA LEU A 61 -0.80 -3.63 -8.75
C LEU A 61 -0.34 -2.81 -7.54
N ARG A 62 0.97 -2.65 -7.40
CA ARG A 62 1.59 -1.75 -6.44
C ARG A 62 2.02 -0.47 -7.15
N MET A 63 1.37 0.64 -6.85
CA MET A 63 1.64 1.95 -7.44
C MET A 63 2.39 2.81 -6.43
N PHE A 64 3.64 3.13 -6.75
CA PHE A 64 4.50 3.99 -5.94
C PHE A 64 4.25 5.44 -6.31
N VAL A 65 3.80 6.22 -5.34
CA VAL A 65 3.40 7.61 -5.52
C VAL A 65 4.34 8.51 -4.74
N VAL A 66 4.89 9.53 -5.40
CA VAL A 66 5.72 10.57 -4.79
C VAL A 66 5.12 11.91 -5.17
N ASN A 67 4.81 12.75 -4.17
CA ASN A 67 4.13 14.04 -4.37
C ASN A 67 2.87 13.94 -5.25
N GLY A 68 2.02 12.93 -5.01
CA GLY A 68 0.79 12.72 -5.78
C GLY A 68 0.98 12.20 -7.21
N LYS A 69 2.21 11.89 -7.62
CA LYS A 69 2.52 11.34 -8.95
C LYS A 69 2.96 9.90 -8.85
N VAL A 70 2.35 9.02 -9.63
CA VAL A 70 2.80 7.63 -9.73
C VAL A 70 4.14 7.62 -10.45
N GLU A 71 5.20 7.25 -9.72
CA GLU A 71 6.57 7.15 -10.21
C GLU A 71 6.88 5.75 -10.73
N ARG A 72 6.17 4.73 -10.23
CA ARG A 72 6.39 3.34 -10.62
C ARG A 72 5.16 2.47 -10.40
N ILE A 73 4.99 1.48 -11.26
CA ILE A 73 4.00 0.41 -11.13
C ILE A 73 4.76 -0.91 -11.06
N LEU A 74 4.40 -1.74 -10.09
CA LEU A 74 4.91 -3.11 -9.95
C LEU A 74 3.71 -4.06 -9.91
N TYR A 75 3.72 -5.07 -10.76
CA TYR A 75 2.72 -6.13 -10.78
C TYR A 75 3.25 -7.28 -9.94
N THR A 76 2.43 -7.83 -9.07
CA THR A 76 2.87 -8.90 -8.17
C THR A 76 1.83 -9.98 -8.03
N ARG A 77 2.29 -11.19 -7.68
CA ARG A 77 1.43 -12.32 -7.37
C ARG A 77 2.10 -13.22 -6.34
N PHE A 78 1.36 -13.58 -5.29
CA PHE A 78 1.76 -14.63 -4.37
C PHE A 78 1.49 -16.00 -5.02
N ARG A 79 2.48 -16.89 -5.01
CA ARG A 79 2.37 -18.21 -5.64
C ARG A 79 1.75 -19.26 -4.73
N ALA A 80 1.94 -19.15 -3.42
CA ALA A 80 1.47 -20.16 -2.50
C ALA A 80 1.02 -19.58 -1.17
N VAL A 81 0.20 -20.36 -0.48
CA VAL A 81 -0.18 -20.14 0.91
C VAL A 81 0.27 -21.39 1.67
N ASN A 82 1.01 -21.22 2.76
CA ASN A 82 1.47 -22.35 3.56
C ASN A 82 0.34 -22.92 4.44
N SER A 83 0.60 -24.02 5.14
CA SER A 83 -0.38 -24.68 6.02
C SER A 83 -0.85 -23.82 7.20
N ALA A 84 -0.14 -22.75 7.53
CA ALA A 84 -0.53 -21.78 8.56
C ALA A 84 -1.39 -20.63 8.00
N GLY A 85 -1.70 -20.65 6.70
CA GLY A 85 -2.50 -19.60 6.05
C GLY A 85 -1.71 -18.35 5.67
N LEU A 86 -0.37 -18.42 5.68
CA LEU A 86 0.53 -17.31 5.32
C LEU A 86 0.89 -17.35 3.83
N PHE A 87 0.92 -16.19 3.19
CA PHE A 87 1.39 -16.06 1.81
C PHE A 87 2.90 -16.27 1.72
N ILE A 88 3.33 -17.13 0.80
CA ILE A 88 4.73 -17.45 0.51
C ILE A 88 4.97 -17.40 -1.01
N ASP A 89 6.24 -17.27 -1.39
CA ASP A 89 6.70 -17.22 -2.78
C ASP A 89 6.14 -16.06 -3.60
N PHE A 90 6.95 -15.00 -3.74
CA PHE A 90 6.58 -13.75 -4.37
C PHE A 90 7.14 -13.65 -5.79
N GLU A 91 6.26 -13.42 -6.78
CA GLU A 91 6.67 -13.02 -8.13
C GLU A 91 6.30 -11.58 -8.42
N HIS A 92 7.11 -10.95 -9.28
CA HIS A 92 6.84 -9.61 -9.74
C HIS A 92 7.15 -9.44 -11.23
N GLU A 93 6.49 -8.45 -11.83
CA GLU A 93 6.76 -7.94 -13.16
C GLU A 93 6.72 -6.42 -13.16
N THR A 94 7.55 -5.80 -14.00
CA THR A 94 7.63 -4.33 -14.13
C THR A 94 7.03 -3.81 -15.42
N LYS A 95 6.75 -4.70 -16.39
CA LYS A 95 6.18 -4.34 -17.68
C LYS A 95 4.74 -4.83 -17.76
N THR A 96 3.82 -3.92 -18.10
CA THR A 96 2.39 -4.22 -18.30
C THR A 96 2.18 -5.39 -19.26
N ALA A 97 2.92 -5.45 -20.37
CA ALA A 97 2.77 -6.52 -21.35
C ALA A 97 3.12 -7.92 -20.79
N ASP A 98 4.19 -8.00 -19.99
CA ASP A 98 4.64 -9.26 -19.38
C ASP A 98 3.69 -9.70 -18.26
N ALA A 99 3.27 -8.76 -17.40
CA ALA A 99 2.25 -9.00 -16.38
C ALA A 99 0.93 -9.46 -17.00
N ALA A 100 0.49 -8.81 -18.09
CA ALA A 100 -0.74 -9.18 -18.77
C ALA A 100 -0.65 -10.59 -19.36
N LYS A 101 0.45 -10.91 -20.04
CA LYS A 101 0.69 -12.24 -20.59
C LYS A 101 0.72 -13.33 -19.51
N LYS A 102 1.37 -13.06 -18.37
CA LYS A 102 1.53 -14.04 -17.29
C LYS A 102 0.26 -14.25 -16.47
N TRP A 103 -0.42 -13.16 -16.10
CA TRP A 103 -1.47 -13.20 -15.07
C TRP A 103 -2.80 -12.59 -15.49
N PHE A 104 -2.87 -11.92 -16.65
CA PHE A 104 -4.06 -11.20 -17.09
C PHE A 104 -4.53 -11.58 -18.50
N ARG A 105 -4.42 -12.88 -18.83
CA ARG A 105 -4.94 -13.49 -20.08
C ARG A 105 -4.36 -12.88 -21.37
N GLY A 106 -3.22 -12.19 -21.28
CA GLY A 106 -2.63 -11.45 -22.40
C GLY A 106 -3.37 -10.17 -22.78
N ASP A 107 -4.40 -9.74 -22.04
CA ASP A 107 -5.22 -8.58 -22.38
C ASP A 107 -4.57 -7.27 -21.88
N VAL A 108 -3.59 -6.80 -22.66
CA VAL A 108 -2.87 -5.54 -22.37
C VAL A 108 -3.81 -4.33 -22.36
N PRO A 109 -4.70 -4.11 -23.34
CA PRO A 109 -5.61 -2.96 -23.32
C PRO A 109 -6.47 -2.92 -22.06
N ARG A 110 -6.92 -4.08 -21.58
CA ARG A 110 -7.71 -4.16 -20.36
C ARG A 110 -6.89 -3.88 -19.10
N LEU A 111 -5.66 -4.37 -19.02
CA LEU A 111 -4.78 -4.05 -17.89
C LEU A 111 -4.48 -2.54 -17.84
N GLN A 112 -4.33 -1.89 -18.99
CA GLN A 112 -4.17 -0.43 -19.06
C GLN A 112 -5.45 0.33 -18.66
N GLU A 113 -6.64 -0.23 -18.90
CA GLU A 113 -7.89 0.33 -18.37
C GLU A 113 -7.92 0.23 -16.84
N VAL A 114 -7.52 -0.91 -16.28
CA VAL A 114 -7.35 -1.09 -14.83
C VAL A 114 -6.37 -0.08 -14.25
N GLU A 115 -5.19 0.10 -14.88
CA GLU A 115 -4.22 1.10 -14.46
C GLU A 115 -4.87 2.50 -14.38
N ARG A 116 -5.63 2.90 -15.41
CA ARG A 116 -6.34 4.20 -15.44
C ARG A 116 -7.35 4.35 -14.30
N ILE A 117 -8.06 3.29 -13.93
CA ILE A 117 -8.96 3.30 -12.78
C ILE A 117 -8.16 3.52 -11.50
N CYS A 118 -7.04 2.81 -11.32
CA CYS A 118 -6.16 2.98 -10.16
C CYS A 118 -5.61 4.42 -10.08
N PHE A 119 -5.15 5.00 -11.20
CA PHE A 119 -4.72 6.40 -11.26
C PHE A 119 -5.81 7.36 -10.78
N HIS A 120 -7.06 7.14 -11.20
CA HIS A 120 -8.19 7.95 -10.75
C HIS A 120 -8.44 7.81 -9.24
N ILE A 121 -8.40 6.59 -8.71
CA ILE A 121 -8.58 6.35 -7.27
C ILE A 121 -7.46 7.04 -6.47
N ILE A 122 -6.20 6.93 -6.90
CA ILE A 122 -5.06 7.60 -6.26
C ILE A 122 -5.28 9.12 -6.23
N ASP A 123 -5.71 9.73 -7.34
CA ASP A 123 -6.00 11.17 -7.40
C ASP A 123 -7.09 11.58 -6.39
N GLN A 124 -8.16 10.79 -6.25
CA GLN A 124 -9.19 11.03 -5.24
C GLN A 124 -8.66 10.90 -3.81
N PHE A 125 -7.80 9.91 -3.55
CA PHE A 125 -7.15 9.74 -2.24
C PHE A 125 -6.26 10.93 -1.89
N TYR A 126 -5.46 11.44 -2.83
CA TYR A 126 -4.62 12.60 -2.57
C TYR A 126 -5.45 13.86 -2.31
N LYS A 127 -6.55 14.07 -3.06
CA LYS A 127 -7.49 15.15 -2.77
C LYS A 127 -8.06 15.06 -1.35
N TRP A 128 -8.40 13.86 -0.89
CA TRP A 128 -8.86 13.66 0.48
C TRP A 128 -7.73 13.88 1.50
N MET A 129 -6.56 13.29 1.30
CA MET A 129 -5.41 13.47 2.22
C MET A 129 -4.98 14.94 2.36
N ASP A 130 -5.08 15.72 1.29
CA ASP A 130 -4.82 17.16 1.32
C ASP A 130 -5.83 17.95 2.17
N THR A 131 -6.99 17.36 2.51
CA THR A 131 -7.93 17.93 3.50
C THR A 131 -7.59 17.57 4.94
N GLU A 132 -6.86 16.48 5.16
CA GLU A 132 -6.55 15.95 6.51
C GLU A 132 -5.25 16.51 7.09
N SER A 133 -4.39 17.10 6.25
CA SER A 133 -3.10 17.64 6.69
C SER A 133 -2.71 18.91 5.93
N VAL A 134 -2.13 19.86 6.66
CA VAL A 134 -1.59 21.12 6.12
C VAL A 134 -0.50 20.86 5.08
N TYR A 135 0.23 19.77 5.24
CA TYR A 135 1.18 19.27 4.27
C TYR A 135 0.65 17.95 3.75
N GLY A 136 0.49 17.79 2.43
CA GLY A 136 0.03 16.52 1.87
C GLY A 136 0.94 15.34 2.25
N SER A 137 0.67 14.15 1.74
CA SER A 137 1.58 13.01 1.92
C SER A 137 2.78 13.08 0.96
N PRO A 138 4.04 12.92 1.42
CA PRO A 138 5.24 12.97 0.57
C PRO A 138 5.34 11.78 -0.37
N ALA A 139 4.96 10.61 0.12
CA ALA A 139 4.98 9.40 -0.65
C ALA A 139 4.02 8.38 -0.05
N ASN A 140 3.40 7.60 -0.92
CA ASN A 140 2.58 6.45 -0.55
C ASN A 140 2.82 5.31 -1.53
N ARG A 141 2.51 4.09 -1.11
CA ARG A 141 2.30 2.96 -2.01
C ARG A 141 0.83 2.58 -1.97
N PHE A 142 0.19 2.47 -3.12
CA PHE A 142 -1.17 1.99 -3.23
C PHE A 142 -1.15 0.58 -3.81
N ASP A 143 -1.72 -0.37 -3.09
CA ASP A 143 -1.85 -1.74 -3.55
C ASP A 143 -3.29 -2.00 -3.95
N PHE A 144 -3.46 -2.41 -5.20
CA PHE A 144 -4.75 -2.75 -5.77
C PHE A 144 -4.78 -4.23 -6.10
N LEU A 145 -5.77 -4.93 -5.58
CA LEU A 145 -6.08 -6.30 -5.96
C LEU A 145 -6.97 -6.27 -7.20
N VAL A 146 -6.56 -6.98 -8.24
CA VAL A 146 -7.26 -6.99 -9.53
C VAL A 146 -7.58 -8.40 -9.94
N GLY A 147 -8.82 -8.63 -10.34
CA GLY A 147 -9.22 -9.91 -10.93
C GLY A 147 -10.62 -9.90 -11.52
N TYR A 148 -11.00 -11.04 -12.08
CA TYR A 148 -12.32 -11.26 -12.66
C TYR A 148 -13.26 -11.92 -11.64
N ASP A 149 -14.41 -11.30 -11.39
CA ASP A 149 -15.43 -11.83 -10.48
C ASP A 149 -16.11 -13.10 -11.03
N ARG A 150 -16.11 -13.25 -12.36
CA ARG A 150 -16.58 -14.41 -13.08
C ARG A 150 -15.65 -14.69 -14.25
N ASP A 151 -15.40 -15.97 -14.50
CA ASP A 151 -14.62 -16.42 -15.64
C ASP A 151 -15.52 -16.75 -16.85
N ASP A 152 -16.51 -15.90 -17.10
CA ASP A 152 -17.48 -16.08 -18.21
C ASP A 152 -17.14 -15.23 -19.45
N GLY A 153 -16.07 -14.44 -19.38
CA GLY A 153 -15.64 -13.54 -20.45
C GLY A 153 -16.56 -12.33 -20.69
N THR A 154 -17.65 -12.19 -19.92
CA THR A 154 -18.64 -11.11 -20.09
C THR A 154 -18.48 -9.99 -19.06
N SER A 155 -17.99 -10.29 -17.86
CA SER A 155 -17.67 -9.27 -16.86
C SER A 155 -16.25 -8.73 -17.05
N GLY A 156 -16.10 -7.40 -17.07
CA GLY A 156 -14.80 -6.75 -16.99
C GLY A 156 -14.09 -7.01 -15.65
N PRO A 157 -12.78 -6.73 -15.57
CA PRO A 157 -12.03 -6.90 -14.33
C PRO A 157 -12.51 -5.92 -13.26
N ARG A 158 -12.33 -6.30 -12.01
CA ARG A 158 -12.59 -5.46 -10.86
C ARG A 158 -11.30 -5.04 -10.19
N VAL A 159 -11.32 -3.84 -9.65
CA VAL A 159 -10.22 -3.22 -8.91
C VAL A 159 -10.69 -3.04 -7.48
N TYR A 160 -9.94 -3.60 -6.53
CA TYR A 160 -10.17 -3.47 -5.11
C TYR A 160 -8.95 -2.79 -4.49
N LEU A 161 -9.15 -1.70 -3.75
CA LEU A 161 -8.07 -1.11 -2.97
C LEU A 161 -7.74 -2.04 -1.79
N GLY A 162 -6.52 -2.56 -1.75
CA GLY A 162 -6.06 -3.49 -0.71
C GLY A 162 -5.37 -2.78 0.45
N GLU A 163 -4.42 -1.91 0.14
CA GLU A 163 -3.59 -1.19 1.11
C GLU A 163 -3.22 0.20 0.59
N VAL A 164 -3.16 1.16 1.52
CA VAL A 164 -2.46 2.44 1.33
C VAL A 164 -1.30 2.45 2.32
N GLY A 165 -0.10 2.15 1.83
CA GLY A 165 1.12 2.17 2.62
C GLY A 165 1.67 3.59 2.75
N GLU A 166 1.94 4.02 3.98
CA GLU A 166 2.64 5.27 4.27
C GLU A 166 4.16 5.08 4.38
N LEU A 167 4.87 6.09 4.90
CA LEU A 167 6.32 6.12 5.04
C LEU A 167 6.87 4.83 5.66
N GLY A 168 7.80 4.20 4.95
CA GLY A 168 8.37 2.90 5.31
C GLY A 168 7.88 1.74 4.44
N PHE A 169 6.97 1.97 3.49
CA PHE A 169 6.58 0.94 2.51
C PHE A 169 7.80 0.34 1.78
N SER A 170 7.72 -0.96 1.52
CA SER A 170 8.73 -1.67 0.74
C SER A 170 8.84 -1.09 -0.67
N MET A 171 10.05 -0.69 -1.07
CA MET A 171 10.41 -0.15 -2.39
C MET A 171 11.05 -1.20 -3.30
N VAL A 172 10.61 -2.46 -3.15
CA VAL A 172 11.05 -3.58 -3.99
C VAL A 172 10.92 -3.19 -5.47
N ASP A 173 11.97 -3.48 -6.23
CA ASP A 173 12.11 -3.11 -7.64
C ASP A 173 11.94 -1.62 -7.93
N PHE A 174 12.23 -0.73 -6.99
CA PHE A 174 12.30 0.72 -7.21
C PHE A 174 13.64 1.29 -6.73
N PRO A 175 14.76 1.05 -7.45
CA PRO A 175 16.12 1.39 -6.99
C PRO A 175 16.33 2.87 -6.66
N GLU A 176 15.71 3.77 -7.44
CA GLU A 176 15.77 5.21 -7.23
C GLU A 176 14.74 5.73 -6.22
N GLY A 177 13.84 4.86 -5.75
CA GLY A 177 12.76 5.15 -4.82
C GLY A 177 13.23 5.81 -3.54
N PRO A 178 14.22 5.27 -2.81
CA PRO A 178 14.71 5.88 -1.57
C PRO A 178 15.13 7.33 -1.78
N ARG A 179 15.88 7.61 -2.86
CA ARG A 179 16.33 8.97 -3.17
C ARG A 179 15.16 9.91 -3.47
N LYS A 180 14.17 9.47 -4.24
CA LYS A 180 12.98 10.27 -4.58
C LYS A 180 12.12 10.54 -3.34
N VAL A 181 11.79 9.50 -2.57
CA VAL A 181 10.93 9.57 -1.39
C VAL A 181 11.57 10.38 -0.26
N PHE A 182 12.78 10.01 0.17
CA PHE A 182 13.42 10.66 1.32
C PHE A 182 13.82 12.11 1.05
N LYS A 183 14.06 12.48 -0.22
CA LYS A 183 14.21 13.88 -0.61
C LYS A 183 12.94 14.67 -0.29
N GLU A 184 11.77 14.18 -0.68
CA GLU A 184 10.51 14.89 -0.47
C GLU A 184 10.10 14.91 1.01
N VAL A 185 10.38 13.83 1.75
CA VAL A 185 10.25 13.82 3.22
C VAL A 185 11.14 14.89 3.84
N GLY A 186 12.43 14.91 3.48
CA GLY A 186 13.38 15.90 3.96
C GLY A 186 12.94 17.33 3.65
N ILE A 187 12.48 17.59 2.43
CA ILE A 187 11.93 18.90 2.05
C ILE A 187 10.77 19.27 2.95
N ARG A 188 9.83 18.38 3.27
CA ARG A 188 8.66 18.71 4.11
C ARG A 188 9.01 18.88 5.58
N CYS A 189 9.89 18.05 6.12
CA CYS A 189 10.38 18.21 7.50
C CYS A 189 11.19 19.51 7.67
N LEU A 190 11.98 19.89 6.65
CA LEU A 190 12.85 21.06 6.68
C LEU A 190 12.17 22.33 6.18
N LYS A 191 11.09 22.25 5.37
CA LYS A 191 10.29 23.40 4.89
C LYS A 191 9.54 24.12 5.99
N THR A 192 9.53 23.58 7.19
CA THR A 192 9.32 24.37 8.40
C THR A 192 10.14 25.67 8.27
N THR A 193 11.40 25.65 7.85
CA THR A 193 12.23 26.88 7.68
C THR A 193 11.84 27.87 6.57
N GLN A 194 10.70 27.73 5.89
CA GLN A 194 10.22 28.80 5.01
C GLN A 194 9.84 30.04 5.82
N GLU A 195 10.51 31.16 5.54
CA GLU A 195 10.18 32.48 6.08
C GLU A 195 8.74 32.84 5.67
N CYS A 196 7.80 32.64 6.58
CA CYS A 196 6.46 33.18 6.42
C CYS A 196 6.48 34.67 6.78
N SER A 197 6.14 35.52 5.81
CA SER A 197 6.00 36.97 5.98
C SER A 197 4.75 37.36 6.78
N GLU A 198 3.78 36.45 6.90
CA GLU A 198 2.54 36.67 7.66
C GLU A 198 2.80 36.47 9.15
N ALA A 199 2.68 37.55 9.93
CA ALA A 199 2.96 37.58 11.36
C ALA A 199 2.06 36.65 12.19
N SER A 200 0.92 36.23 11.64
CA SER A 200 -0.08 35.35 12.27
C SER A 200 0.01 33.89 11.82
N CYS A 201 0.90 33.52 10.89
CA CYS A 201 0.96 32.13 10.41
C CYS A 201 1.56 31.18 11.45
N CYS A 202 0.81 30.11 11.76
CA CYS A 202 1.25 29.00 12.60
C CYS A 202 2.45 28.21 12.03
N CYS A 203 2.86 28.51 10.79
CA CYS A 203 3.93 27.84 10.06
C CYS A 203 5.35 28.34 10.40
N ARG A 204 5.52 29.41 11.20
CA ARG A 204 6.82 29.84 11.71
C ARG A 204 7.41 28.76 12.64
N PRO A 205 8.49 28.07 12.29
CA PRO A 205 9.17 27.20 13.24
C PRO A 205 10.16 28.03 14.04
N PHE A 206 10.41 27.53 15.24
CA PHE A 206 11.61 27.73 16.03
C PHE A 206 12.84 28.09 15.19
N SER A 207 13.07 29.39 15.01
CA SER A 207 14.07 29.98 14.10
C SER A 207 15.52 29.81 14.54
N ASN A 208 15.84 28.87 15.42
CA ASN A 208 17.14 28.83 16.10
C ASN A 208 17.95 27.55 15.89
N TRP A 209 17.55 26.63 15.01
CA TRP A 209 18.39 25.46 14.70
C TRP A 209 19.36 25.76 13.55
N SER A 210 20.61 26.08 13.90
CA SER A 210 21.73 26.19 12.96
C SER A 210 22.66 24.97 13.12
N PRO A 211 22.90 24.17 12.07
CA PRO A 211 23.84 23.06 12.11
C PRO A 211 25.32 23.51 12.00
N LYS A 212 25.62 24.81 12.03
CA LYS A 212 27.00 25.31 12.06
C LYS A 212 27.56 25.22 13.48
N ARG A 213 27.91 24.02 13.93
CA ARG A 213 29.00 23.90 14.93
C ARG A 213 30.28 24.32 14.22
N LYS A 214 30.77 25.53 14.50
CA LYS A 214 32.17 25.87 14.25
C LYS A 214 33.01 24.75 14.89
N ARG A 215 33.86 24.09 14.10
CA ARG A 215 35.01 23.39 14.68
C ARG A 215 35.82 24.50 15.35
N ASN A 216 35.95 24.43 16.66
CA ASN A 216 37.00 25.20 17.32
C ASN A 216 38.31 24.51 16.92
N GLU A 217 39.04 25.15 16.03
CA GLU A 217 40.49 25.00 15.99
C GLU A 217 41.03 25.91 17.09
N GLU A 218 41.41 25.30 18.21
CA GLU A 218 42.49 25.69 19.14
C GLU A 218 42.77 24.50 20.07
#